data_AF-A0A0D6KPN2-F1
#
_entry.id   AF-A0A0D6KPN2-F1
#
_cell.length_a   1.000
_cell.length_b   1.000
_cell.length_c   1.000
_cell.angle_alpha   90.00
_cell.angle_beta   90.00
_cell.angle_gamma   90.00
#
_symmetry.space_group_name_H-M   'P 1'
#
loop_
_entity.id
_entity.type
_entity.pdbx_description
1 polymer ?
#
loop_
_entity_poly.entity_id
_entity_poly.type
_entity_poly.pdbx_seq_one_letter_code
_entity_poly.pdbx_strand_id
1 'polypeptide(L)' 'MILENIDITTLDYIHTHKTGALLETSVLSGALLTGASDAVLQRLSVYAHHIGLAFQIVDNVLDITVTQE' A
#
# COMPACT_ATOMS: atom_id res chain seq x y z
N MET A 1 10.52 -16.16 5.57
CA MET A 1 11.41 -14.99 5.68
C MET A 1 11.41 -14.60 7.15
N ILE A 2 12.55 -14.74 7.83
CA ILE A 2 12.65 -14.71 9.30
C ILE A 2 12.36 -13.29 9.80
N LEU A 3 11.25 -13.12 10.53
CA LEU A 3 10.86 -11.88 11.20
C LEU A 3 11.32 -11.95 12.66
N GLU A 4 12.60 -11.66 12.92
CA GLU A 4 13.10 -11.40 14.28
C GLU A 4 13.06 -9.89 14.56
N ASN A 5 12.34 -9.50 15.62
CA ASN A 5 12.34 -8.18 16.31
C ASN A 5 12.66 -6.92 15.46
N ILE A 6 11.75 -6.54 14.56
CA ILE A 6 11.75 -5.20 13.95
C ILE A 6 10.75 -4.28 14.66
N ASP A 7 11.14 -3.03 14.87
CA ASP A 7 10.28 -2.02 15.51
C ASP A 7 9.10 -1.65 14.59
N ILE A 8 7.98 -1.22 15.21
CA ILE A 8 6.74 -0.87 14.49
C ILE A 8 6.94 0.23 13.44
N THR A 9 7.83 1.18 13.70
CA THR A 9 8.20 2.27 12.80
C THR A 9 8.90 1.73 11.55
N THR A 10 9.81 0.78 11.74
CA THR A 10 10.52 0.10 10.65
C THR A 10 9.56 -0.77 9.83
N LEU A 11 8.63 -1.47 10.49
CA LEU A 11 7.62 -2.27 9.81
C LEU A 11 6.68 -1.41 8.96
N ASP A 12 6.20 -0.28 9.52
CA ASP A 12 5.35 0.69 8.82
C ASP A 12 6.08 1.33 7.63
N TYR A 13 7.37 1.65 7.80
CA TYR A 13 8.22 2.12 6.71
C TYR A 13 8.32 1.09 5.58
N ILE A 14 8.59 -0.18 5.89
CA ILE A 14 8.69 -1.25 4.87
C ILE A 14 7.36 -1.43 4.15
N HIS A 15 6.23 -1.51 4.86
CA HIS A 15 4.92 -1.72 4.24
C HIS A 15 4.49 -0.54 3.36
N THR A 16 4.71 0.68 3.85
CA THR A 16 4.40 1.91 3.11
C THR A 16 5.24 2.03 1.84
N HIS A 17 6.53 1.69 1.89
CA HIS A 17 7.45 1.86 0.75
C HIS A 17 7.51 0.66 -0.20
N LYS A 18 6.99 -0.50 0.17
CA LYS A 18 6.94 -1.68 -0.69
C LYS A 18 5.57 -1.83 -1.37
N THR A 19 4.51 -1.99 -0.59
CA THR A 19 3.18 -2.32 -1.10
C THR A 19 2.34 -1.07 -1.36
N GLY A 20 2.38 -0.10 -0.43
CA GLY A 20 1.65 1.17 -0.57
C GLY A 20 2.14 1.99 -1.77
N ALA A 21 3.45 2.20 -1.87
CA ALA A 21 4.07 2.95 -2.96
C ALA A 21 3.82 2.33 -4.35
N LEU A 22 3.77 0.99 -4.45
CA LEU A 22 3.49 0.32 -5.72
C LEU A 22 2.03 0.50 -6.16
N LEU A 23 1.09 0.42 -5.23
CA LEU A 23 -0.33 0.66 -5.49
C LEU A 23 -0.57 2.12 -5.93
N GLU A 24 0.01 3.07 -5.21
CA GLU A 24 -0.07 4.49 -5.58
C GLU A 24 0.54 4.77 -6.95
N THR A 25 1.73 4.23 -7.23
CA THR A 25 2.38 4.35 -8.54
C THR A 25 1.49 3.78 -9.64
N SER A 26 0.87 2.62 -9.43
CA SER A 26 0.01 1.98 -10.44
C SER A 26 -1.22 2.83 -10.77
N VAL A 27 -1.85 3.41 -9.75
CA VAL A 27 -3.04 4.27 -9.92
C VAL A 27 -2.67 5.60 -10.60
N LEU A 28 -1.61 6.26 -10.12
CA LEU A 28 -1.22 7.57 -10.64
C LEU A 28 -0.61 7.48 -12.04
N SER A 29 0.09 6.39 -12.37
CA SER A 29 0.68 6.19 -13.71
C SER A 29 -0.38 6.21 -14.82
N GLY A 30 -1.53 5.55 -14.62
CA GLY A 30 -2.63 5.59 -15.60
C GLY A 30 -3.25 6.99 -15.75
N ALA A 31 -3.37 7.72 -14.65
CA ALA A 31 -3.89 9.09 -14.66
C ALA A 31 -2.94 10.07 -15.35
N LEU A 32 -1.64 9.94 -15.12
CA LEU A 32 -0.61 10.75 -15.77
C LEU A 32 -0.57 10.49 -17.28
N LEU A 33 -0.63 9.22 -17.71
CA LEU A 33 -0.62 8.85 -19.13
C LEU A 33 -1.83 9.38 -19.91
N THR A 34 -2.95 9.64 -19.24
CA THR A 34 -4.18 10.16 -19.85
C THR A 34 -4.31 11.69 -19.73
N GLY A 35 -3.31 12.38 -19.15
CA GLY A 35 -3.34 13.83 -18.98
C GLY A 35 -4.35 14.31 -17.94
N ALA A 36 -4.59 13.52 -16.90
CA ALA A 36 -5.52 13.89 -15.83
C ALA A 36 -5.10 15.21 -15.14
N SER A 37 -6.08 16.05 -14.81
CA SER A 37 -5.85 17.29 -14.07
C SER A 37 -5.29 17.05 -12.66
N ASP A 38 -4.59 18.03 -12.10
CA ASP A 38 -4.05 17.98 -10.73
C ASP A 38 -5.11 17.64 -9.68
N ALA A 39 -6.34 18.14 -9.84
CA ALA A 39 -7.44 17.83 -8.94
C ALA A 39 -7.83 16.33 -8.98
N VAL A 40 -7.70 15.68 -10.13
CA VAL A 40 -7.91 14.23 -10.28
C VAL A 40 -6.74 13.47 -9.65
N LEU A 41 -5.50 13.89 -9.91
CA LEU A 41 -4.30 13.27 -9.33
C LEU A 41 -4.33 13.30 -7.80
N GLN A 42 -4.73 14.44 -7.20
CA GLN A 42 -4.90 14.58 -5.76
C GLN A 42 -5.94 13.60 -5.19
N ARG A 43 -7.11 13.48 -5.83
CA ARG A 43 -8.13 12.52 -5.41
C ARG A 43 -7.66 11.08 -5.54
N LEU A 44 -6.92 10.76 -6.61
CA LEU A 44 -6.38 9.43 -6.84
C LEU A 44 -5.26 9.06 -5.87
N SER A 45 -4.42 10.02 -5.47
CA SER A 45 -3.41 9.81 -4.42
C SER A 45 -4.07 9.51 -3.07
N VAL A 46 -5.07 10.29 -2.67
CA VAL A 46 -5.86 10.02 -1.45
C VAL A 46 -6.55 8.65 -1.51
N TYR A 47 -7.12 8.29 -2.66
CA TYR A 47 -7.71 6.97 -2.86
C TYR A 47 -6.65 5.85 -2.71
N ALA A 48 -5.52 5.96 -3.40
CA ALA A 48 -4.48 4.94 -3.40
C ALA A 48 -3.86 4.76 -2.01
N HIS A 49 -3.69 5.84 -1.26
CA HIS A 49 -3.22 5.80 0.12
C HIS A 49 -4.16 4.96 1.01
N HIS A 50 -5.47 5.25 0.99
CA HIS A 50 -6.44 4.49 1.79
C HIS A 50 -6.57 3.03 1.37
N ILE A 51 -6.54 2.74 0.07
CA ILE A 51 -6.57 1.36 -0.43
C ILE A 51 -5.29 0.61 -0.03
N GLY A 52 -4.13 1.25 -0.07
CA GLY A 52 -2.87 0.67 0.39
C GLY A 52 -2.89 0.30 1.87
N LEU A 53 -3.47 1.17 2.72
CA LEU A 53 -3.67 0.87 4.14
C LEU A 53 -4.66 -0.30 4.36
N ALA A 54 -5.79 -0.28 3.66
CA ALA A 54 -6.79 -1.35 3.75
C ALA A 54 -6.20 -2.71 3.34
N PHE A 55 -5.37 -2.74 2.29
CA PHE A 55 -4.69 -3.94 1.84
C PHE A 55 -3.77 -4.52 2.93
N GLN A 56 -2.99 -3.67 3.62
CA GLN A 56 -2.12 -4.11 4.71
C GLN A 56 -2.91 -4.71 5.88
N ILE A 57 -4.03 -4.09 6.26
CA ILE A 57 -4.91 -4.62 7.32
C ILE A 57 -5.42 -6.01 6.95
N VAL A 58 -5.90 -6.18 5.71
CA VAL A 58 -6.40 -7.48 5.23
C VAL A 58 -5.28 -8.50 5.20
N ASP A 59 -4.10 -8.15 4.69
CA ASP A 59 -2.94 -9.03 4.61
C ASP A 59 -2.51 -9.52 6.01
N ASN A 60 -2.48 -8.63 6.99
CA ASN A 60 -2.18 -8.99 8.38
C ASN A 60 -3.25 -9.90 9.00
N VAL A 61 -4.53 -9.68 8.70
CA VAL A 61 -5.61 -10.59 9.14
C VAL A 61 -5.49 -11.96 8.46
N LEU A 62 -5.12 -12.01 7.19
CA LEU A 62 -4.90 -13.26 6.47
C LEU A 62 -3.69 -14.02 7.04
N ASP A 63 -2.60 -13.34 7.36
CA ASP A 63 -1.39 -13.95 7.92
C ASP A 63 -1.67 -14.62 9.29
N ILE A 64 -2.58 -14.08 10.10
CA ILE A 64 -2.96 -14.69 11.40
C ILE A 64 -4.05 -15.77 11.29
N THR A 65 -4.88 -15.73 10.24
CA THR A 65 -6.04 -16.65 10.11
C THR A 65 -5.77 -17.84 9.19
N VAL A 66 -4.80 -17.74 8.30
CA VAL A 66 -4.38 -18.84 7.44
C VAL A 66 -3.39 -19.72 8.20
N THR A 67 -3.83 -20.92 8.56
CA THR A 67 -2.91 -22.00 8.96
C THR A 67 -2.05 -22.35 7.75
N GLN A 68 -0.72 -22.15 7.86
CA GLN A 68 0.22 -22.72 6.90
C GLN A 68 0.16 -24.25 7.08
N GLU A 69 -0.44 -24.96 6.11
CA GLU A 69 -0.26 -26.42 5.96
C GLU A 69 1.15 -26.75 5.46
#